data_AF-A0A920JNN5-F1
#
_entry.id   AF-A0A920JNN5-F1
#
_cell.length_a   1.000
_cell.length_b   1.000
_cell.length_c   1.000
_cell.angle_alpha   90.00
_cell.angle_beta   90.00
_cell.angle_gamma   90.00
#
_symmetry.space_group_name_H-M   'P 1'
#
loop_
_entity.id
_entity.type
_entity.pdbx_description
1 polymer ?
#
loop_
_entity_poly.entity_id
_entity_poly.type
_entity_poly.pdbx_seq_one_letter_code
_entity_poly.pdbx_strand_id
1 'polypeptide(L)'
;MKKNLFFILIGIVIIVFASIRIASNNTIYYYTTTEANYLSTTSNERIKLGGFVVSNSVVKGDLGVTEFSITDGNIIMEISFDGFIPELFQDEMGVILDGYFDSGIFYSDDMLVKHDNEYISEDGEVYNVENYKE
;
A
#
# COMPACT_ATOMS: atom_id res chain seq x y z
N MET A 1 13.96 -35.16 -37.83
CA MET A 1 12.72 -34.90 -37.05
C MET A 1 12.96 -34.79 -35.54
N LYS A 2 13.62 -35.76 -34.86
CA LYS A 2 13.83 -35.71 -33.39
C LYS A 2 14.66 -34.50 -32.88
N LYS A 3 15.67 -34.05 -33.62
CA LYS A 3 16.49 -32.87 -33.25
C LYS A 3 15.67 -31.57 -33.24
N ASN A 4 14.81 -31.35 -34.25
CA ASN A 4 13.95 -30.17 -34.31
C ASN A 4 12.91 -30.17 -33.18
N LEU A 5 12.34 -31.35 -32.85
CA LEU A 5 11.43 -31.51 -31.73
C LEU A 5 12.11 -31.19 -30.39
N PHE A 6 13.39 -31.58 -30.22
CA PHE A 6 14.18 -31.25 -29.03
C PHE A 6 14.38 -29.74 -28.87
N PHE A 7 14.73 -29.02 -29.94
CA PHE A 7 14.85 -27.56 -29.89
C PHE A 7 13.52 -26.86 -29.61
N ILE A 8 12.40 -27.38 -30.13
CA ILE A 8 11.06 -26.84 -29.82
C ILE A 8 10.74 -27.05 -28.33
N LEU A 9 11.00 -28.23 -27.78
CA LEU A 9 10.76 -28.52 -26.37
C LEU A 9 11.59 -27.61 -25.46
N ILE A 10 12.87 -27.39 -25.80
CA ILE A 10 13.75 -26.51 -25.02
C ILE A 10 13.27 -25.05 -25.09
N GLY A 11 12.79 -24.61 -26.25
CA GLY A 11 12.19 -23.29 -26.41
C GLY A 11 10.97 -23.09 -25.52
N ILE A 12 10.07 -24.09 -25.48
CA ILE A 12 8.89 -24.06 -24.61
C ILE A 12 9.30 -23.98 -23.13
N VAL A 13 10.28 -24.79 -22.69
CA VAL A 13 10.75 -24.76 -21.31
C VAL A 13 11.31 -23.39 -20.92
N ILE A 14 12.10 -22.77 -21.80
CA ILE A 14 12.66 -21.44 -21.55
C ILE A 14 11.55 -20.39 -21.45
N ILE A 15 10.55 -20.44 -22.34
CA ILE A 15 9.42 -19.50 -22.31
C ILE A 15 8.63 -19.67 -21.01
N VAL A 16 8.27 -20.89 -20.64
CA VAL A 16 7.53 -21.16 -19.40
C VAL A 16 8.31 -20.68 -18.18
N PHE A 17 9.61 -20.98 -18.12
CA PHE A 17 10.47 -20.54 -17.03
C PHE A 17 10.55 -19.01 -16.94
N ALA A 18 10.76 -18.33 -18.07
CA ALA A 18 10.81 -16.87 -18.12
C ALA A 18 9.47 -16.25 -17.68
N SER A 19 8.34 -16.77 -18.16
CA SER A 19 7.01 -16.29 -17.78
C SER A 19 6.76 -16.38 -16.27
N ILE A 20 7.14 -17.49 -15.63
CA ILE A 20 6.98 -17.65 -14.17
C ILE A 20 7.83 -16.61 -13.41
N ARG A 21 9.08 -16.38 -13.83
CA ARG A 21 9.98 -15.42 -13.18
C ARG A 21 9.51 -13.98 -13.33
N ILE A 22 8.93 -13.64 -14.48
CA ILE A 22 8.35 -12.31 -14.71
C ILE A 22 7.10 -12.13 -13.84
N ALA A 23 6.22 -13.14 -13.80
CA ALA A 23 5.00 -13.09 -13.00
C ALA A 23 5.28 -12.98 -11.50
N SER A 24 6.28 -13.71 -10.98
CA SER A 24 6.62 -13.66 -9.55
C SER A 24 7.11 -12.28 -9.09
N ASN A 25 7.76 -11.53 -9.98
CA ASN A 25 8.36 -10.23 -9.64
C ASN A 25 7.36 -9.05 -9.71
N ASN A 26 6.13 -9.26 -10.18
CA ASN A 26 5.15 -8.20 -10.39
C ASN A 26 3.92 -8.33 -9.48
N THR A 27 4.09 -8.93 -8.31
CA THR A 27 3.01 -9.10 -7.33
C THR A 27 3.05 -7.91 -6.37
N ILE A 28 1.93 -7.20 -6.25
CA ILE A 28 1.75 -6.16 -5.24
C ILE A 28 1.20 -6.84 -3.98
N TYR A 29 1.97 -6.78 -2.89
CA TYR A 29 1.55 -7.36 -1.61
C TYR A 29 0.93 -6.30 -0.71
N TYR A 30 -0.20 -6.64 -0.08
CA TYR A 30 -0.88 -5.81 0.90
C TYR A 30 -0.69 -6.44 2.28
N TYR A 31 -0.28 -5.63 3.26
CA TYR A 31 -0.07 -6.06 4.64
C TYR A 31 -0.75 -5.11 5.61
N THR A 32 -1.29 -5.62 6.71
CA THR A 32 -1.60 -4.79 7.88
C THR A 32 -0.36 -4.49 8.69
N THR A 33 -0.43 -3.55 9.65
CA THR A 33 0.71 -3.30 10.56
C THR A 33 1.08 -4.54 11.38
N THR A 34 0.14 -5.38 11.78
CA THR A 34 0.47 -6.65 12.48
C THR A 34 1.23 -7.62 11.59
N GLU A 35 0.79 -7.77 10.34
CA GLU A 35 1.44 -8.65 9.38
C GLU A 35 2.80 -8.11 8.94
N ALA A 36 2.97 -6.79 8.84
CA ALA A 36 4.23 -6.20 8.44
C ALA A 36 5.30 -6.22 9.56
N ASN A 37 4.94 -6.56 10.80
CA ASN A 37 5.85 -6.45 11.94
C ASN A 37 7.11 -7.29 11.80
N TYR A 38 7.00 -8.49 11.20
CA TYR A 38 8.16 -9.34 10.92
C TYR A 38 8.98 -8.90 9.70
N LEU A 39 8.43 -8.02 8.84
CA LEU A 39 9.10 -7.49 7.65
C LEU A 39 9.94 -6.24 7.95
N SER A 40 9.61 -5.54 9.04
CA SER A 40 10.18 -4.24 9.46
C SER A 40 11.71 -4.16 9.52
N THR A 41 12.41 -5.30 9.59
CA THR A 41 13.87 -5.38 9.75
C THR A 41 14.61 -6.03 8.58
N THR A 42 13.90 -6.59 7.61
CA THR A 42 14.50 -7.58 6.69
C THR A 42 14.32 -7.24 5.20
N SER A 43 13.42 -6.32 4.83
CA SER A 43 13.02 -6.16 3.43
C SER A 43 13.05 -4.71 2.93
N ASN A 44 13.87 -4.45 1.90
CA ASN A 44 13.77 -3.27 1.02
C ASN A 44 12.77 -3.50 -0.13
N GLU A 45 11.92 -4.52 -0.03
CA GLU A 45 10.86 -4.73 -1.01
C GLU A 45 9.74 -3.72 -0.80
N ARG A 46 9.22 -3.22 -1.93
CA ARG A 46 8.13 -2.27 -1.94
C ARG A 46 6.81 -3.02 -1.75
N ILE A 47 6.06 -2.64 -0.71
CA ILE A 47 4.80 -3.25 -0.29
C ILE A 47 3.73 -2.17 -0.13
N LYS A 48 2.47 -2.60 -0.07
CA LYS A 48 1.35 -1.76 0.35
C LYS A 48 1.01 -2.05 1.82
N LEU A 49 1.22 -1.06 2.68
CA LEU A 49 0.96 -1.14 4.12
C LEU A 49 -0.36 -0.45 4.45
N GLY A 50 -1.31 -1.19 5.02
CA GLY A 50 -2.61 -0.70 5.43
C GLY A 50 -2.75 -0.52 6.95
N GLY A 51 -3.46 0.53 7.35
CA GLY A 51 -3.80 0.80 8.75
C GLY A 51 -4.66 2.04 8.92
N PHE A 52 -4.90 2.42 10.17
CA PHE A 52 -5.57 3.66 10.55
C PHE A 52 -4.55 4.63 11.14
N VAL A 53 -4.64 5.92 10.80
CA VAL A 53 -3.78 6.96 11.36
C VAL A 53 -4.02 7.07 12.87
N VAL A 54 -2.95 7.01 13.65
CA VAL A 54 -3.02 7.17 15.11
C VAL A 54 -3.33 8.62 15.45
N SER A 55 -4.30 8.86 16.33
CA SER A 55 -4.72 10.20 16.71
C SER A 55 -3.57 11.02 17.31
N ASN A 56 -3.46 12.29 16.90
CA ASN A 56 -2.40 13.23 17.25
C ASN A 56 -0.96 12.76 16.88
N SER A 57 -0.82 11.85 15.92
CA SER A 57 0.51 11.38 15.48
C SER A 57 1.10 12.17 14.32
N VAL A 58 0.29 12.94 13.59
CA VAL A 58 0.70 13.62 12.36
C VAL A 58 1.58 14.83 12.68
N VAL A 59 2.84 14.77 12.24
CA VAL A 59 3.84 15.82 12.36
C VAL A 59 4.38 16.17 10.98
N LYS A 60 4.16 17.40 10.55
CA LYS A 60 4.78 17.92 9.32
C LYS A 60 6.23 18.29 9.64
N GLY A 61 7.17 17.55 9.07
CA GLY A 61 8.60 17.77 9.20
C GLY A 61 9.12 18.85 8.25
N ASP A 62 10.43 19.05 8.28
CA ASP A 62 11.12 19.96 7.36
C ASP A 62 11.17 19.37 5.94
N LEU A 63 11.29 20.24 4.93
CA LEU A 63 11.46 19.87 3.51
C LEU A 63 10.28 19.12 2.84
N GLY A 64 9.12 19.04 3.49
CA GLY A 64 7.91 18.44 2.89
C GLY A 64 7.62 17.01 3.31
N VAL A 65 8.49 16.39 4.12
CA VAL A 65 8.25 15.07 4.71
C VAL A 65 7.23 15.20 5.84
N THR A 66 6.28 14.27 5.91
CA THR A 66 5.32 14.16 7.02
C THR A 66 5.51 12.84 7.73
N GLU A 67 5.68 12.91 9.04
CA GLU A 67 5.81 11.76 9.91
C GLU A 67 4.48 11.52 10.61
N PHE A 68 4.07 10.26 10.71
CA PHE A 68 2.89 9.87 11.47
C PHE A 68 2.99 8.40 11.85
N SER A 69 2.03 7.92 12.63
CA SER A 69 1.95 6.49 12.94
C SER A 69 0.63 5.91 12.44
N ILE A 70 0.65 4.65 12.02
CA ILE A 70 -0.57 3.90 11.69
C ILE A 70 -0.68 2.64 12.54
N THR A 71 -1.90 2.14 12.68
CA THR A 71 -2.20 0.89 13.38
C THR A 71 -3.38 0.15 12.78
N ASP A 72 -3.35 -1.17 12.82
CA ASP A 72 -4.52 -2.02 12.58
C ASP A 72 -5.30 -2.36 13.87
N GLY A 73 -4.95 -1.70 14.98
CA GLY A 73 -5.50 -1.93 16.32
C GLY A 73 -4.62 -2.81 17.22
N ASN A 74 -3.61 -3.51 16.69
CA ASN A 74 -2.71 -4.34 17.49
C ASN A 74 -1.28 -3.79 17.53
N ILE A 75 -0.73 -3.42 16.37
CA ILE A 75 0.65 -2.93 16.26
C ILE A 75 0.64 -1.52 15.68
N ILE A 76 1.46 -0.64 16.27
CA ILE A 76 1.70 0.71 15.79
C ILE A 76 3.00 0.70 15.00
N MET A 77 3.02 1.37 13.85
CA MET A 77 4.20 1.54 13.01
C MET A 77 4.42 3.00 12.66
N GLU A 78 5.69 3.41 12.69
CA GLU A 78 6.13 4.74 12.30
C GLU A 78 6.27 4.85 10.79
N ILE A 79 5.71 5.92 10.23
CA ILE A 79 5.67 6.23 8.82
C ILE A 79 6.44 7.53 8.57
N SER A 80 7.34 7.51 7.60
CA SER A 80 7.94 8.69 7.00
C SER A 80 7.42 8.83 5.57
N PHE A 81 6.61 9.87 5.33
CA PHE A 81 5.92 10.07 4.05
C PHE A 81 6.48 11.27 3.30
N ASP A 82 7.03 11.03 2.11
CA ASP A 82 7.58 12.05 1.20
C ASP A 82 6.78 12.06 -0.10
N GLY A 83 5.61 12.68 -0.08
CA GLY A 83 4.67 12.65 -1.19
C GLY A 83 3.54 13.67 -1.06
N PHE A 84 2.59 13.60 -1.99
CA PHE A 84 1.39 14.44 -1.93
C PHE A 84 0.42 13.92 -0.85
N ILE A 85 0.10 14.76 0.12
CA ILE A 85 -0.91 14.46 1.14
C ILE A 85 -2.26 15.01 0.68
N PRO A 86 -3.29 14.17 0.53
CA PRO A 86 -4.65 14.62 0.23
C PRO A 86 -5.15 15.59 1.30
N GLU A 87 -5.94 16.58 0.91
CA GLU A 87 -6.47 17.63 1.81
C GLU A 87 -7.31 17.05 2.97
N LEU A 88 -7.95 15.92 2.73
CA LEU A 88 -8.78 15.22 3.71
C LEU A 88 -8.01 14.29 4.64
N PHE A 89 -6.68 14.15 4.51
CA PHE A 89 -5.90 13.29 5.40
C PHE A 89 -5.93 13.80 6.85
N GLN A 90 -6.45 12.97 7.74
CA GLN A 90 -6.65 13.28 9.15
C GLN A 90 -6.41 12.05 10.02
N ASP A 91 -6.40 12.28 11.34
CA ASP A 91 -6.36 11.25 12.36
C ASP A 91 -7.50 10.23 12.18
N GLU A 92 -7.28 8.99 12.62
CA GLU A 92 -8.26 7.89 12.64
C GLU A 92 -8.74 7.41 11.27
N MET A 93 -8.26 8.02 10.18
CA MET A 93 -8.58 7.60 8.83
C MET A 93 -7.87 6.32 8.42
N GLY A 94 -8.59 5.49 7.67
CA GLY A 94 -8.00 4.32 7.00
C GLY A 94 -7.15 4.74 5.81
N VAL A 95 -5.90 4.29 5.78
CA VAL A 95 -4.91 4.58 4.74
C VAL A 95 -4.22 3.32 4.26
N ILE A 96 -3.82 3.33 2.99
CA ILE A 96 -2.89 2.36 2.40
C ILE A 96 -1.71 3.15 1.84
N LEU A 97 -0.52 2.78 2.29
CA LEU A 97 0.75 3.43 1.95
C LEU A 97 1.56 2.51 1.05
N ASP A 98 2.08 3.03 -0.06
CA ASP A 98 3.00 2.30 -0.93
C ASP A 98 4.43 2.71 -0.61
N GLY A 99 5.26 1.74 -0.20
CA GLY A 99 6.54 2.05 0.41
C GLY A 99 7.36 0.83 0.79
N TYR A 100 8.42 1.03 1.57
CA TYR A 100 9.32 -0.03 2.02
C TYR A 100 9.80 0.25 3.45
N PHE A 101 10.29 -0.78 4.12
CA PHE A 101 10.92 -0.60 5.43
C PHE A 101 12.41 -0.32 5.28
N ASP A 102 12.91 0.65 6.05
CA ASP A 102 14.33 0.82 6.31
C ASP A 102 14.53 1.11 7.80
N SER A 103 15.39 0.33 8.43
CA SER A 103 15.80 0.53 9.83
C SER A 103 14.63 0.65 10.83
N GLY A 104 13.52 -0.06 10.56
CA GLY A 104 12.32 -0.09 11.41
C GLY A 104 11.27 0.98 11.11
N ILE A 105 11.56 1.94 10.24
CA ILE A 105 10.61 2.98 9.78
C ILE A 105 10.09 2.57 8.40
N PHE A 106 8.79 2.79 8.16
CA PHE A 106 8.21 2.61 6.84
C PHE A 106 8.28 3.91 6.04
N TYR A 107 9.05 3.91 4.96
CA TYR A 107 9.18 5.04 4.03
C TYR A 107 8.19 4.87 2.89
N SER A 108 7.38 5.89 2.63
CA SER A 108 6.34 5.86 1.61
C SER A 108 6.30 7.17 0.83
N ASP A 109 5.97 7.09 -0.45
CA ASP A 109 5.87 8.22 -1.39
C ASP A 109 4.49 8.32 -2.07
N ASP A 110 3.59 7.36 -1.81
CA ASP A 110 2.25 7.30 -2.37
C ASP A 110 1.25 6.75 -1.34
N MET A 111 0.06 7.35 -1.30
CA MET A 111 -0.96 7.10 -0.30
C MET A 111 -2.35 7.06 -0.93
N LEU A 112 -3.11 6.03 -0.55
CA LEU A 112 -4.53 5.91 -0.82
C LEU A 112 -5.27 6.12 0.50
N VAL A 113 -6.09 7.17 0.55
CA VAL A 113 -6.94 7.48 1.70
C VAL A 113 -8.37 7.09 1.35
N LYS A 114 -9.05 6.37 2.24
CA LYS A 114 -10.48 6.10 2.04
C LYS A 114 -11.24 7.42 2.23
N HIS A 115 -12.05 7.79 1.23
CA HIS A 115 -13.01 8.87 1.37
C HIS A 115 -14.30 8.34 2.00
N ASP A 116 -14.87 9.10 2.91
CA ASP A 116 -16.29 8.94 3.25
C ASP A 116 -17.08 9.47 2.05
N ASN A 117 -17.95 8.64 1.48
CA ASN A 117 -18.72 8.96 0.27
C ASN A 117 -19.88 9.95 0.55
N GLU A 118 -19.71 10.90 1.49
CA GLU A 118 -20.72 11.91 1.73
C GLU A 118 -20.73 12.92 0.59
N TYR A 119 -21.69 12.73 -0.34
CA TYR A 119 -21.96 13.70 -1.38
C TYR A 119 -22.89 14.78 -0.83
N ILE A 120 -22.42 16.03 -0.83
CA ILE A 120 -23.22 17.21 -0.52
C ILE A 120 -23.73 17.77 -1.85
N SER A 121 -25.05 17.73 -2.06
CA SER A 121 -25.69 18.30 -3.26
C SER A 121 -25.73 19.82 -3.22
N GLU A 122 -26.05 20.46 -4.35
CA GLU A 122 -26.17 21.93 -4.46
C GLU A 122 -27.24 22.53 -3.52
N ASP A 123 -28.17 21.71 -3.03
CA ASP A 123 -29.20 22.06 -2.05
C ASP A 123 -28.74 21.92 -0.59
N GLY A 124 -27.53 21.41 -0.36
CA GLY A 124 -26.94 21.22 0.97
C GLY A 124 -27.37 19.93 1.69
N GLU A 125 -28.10 19.03 1.03
CA GLU A 125 -28.48 17.73 1.58
C GLU A 125 -27.31 16.74 1.52
N VAL A 126 -27.12 15.95 2.59
CA VAL A 126 -26.06 14.94 2.71
C VAL A 126 -26.61 13.58 2.27
N TYR A 127 -26.09 13.02 1.19
CA TYR A 127 -26.50 11.72 0.68
C TYR A 127 -25.50 10.64 1.09
N ASN A 128 -25.93 9.72 1.96
CA ASN A 128 -25.15 8.53 2.27
C ASN A 128 -25.54 7.40 1.29
N VAL A 129 -24.61 7.05 0.39
CA VAL A 129 -24.81 6.02 -0.65
C VAL A 129 -25.11 4.63 -0.06
N GLU A 130 -24.72 4.36 1.19
CA GLU A 130 -25.04 3.09 1.86
C GLU A 130 -26.53 2.96 2.20
N ASN A 131 -27.25 4.07 2.39
CA ASN A 131 -28.69 4.05 2.68
C ASN A 131 -29.56 3.69 1.46
N TYR A 132 -28.97 3.54 0.27
CA TYR A 132 -29.66 3.23 -0.99
C TYR A 132 -29.26 1.88 -1.59
N LYS A 133 -28.49 1.07 -0.86
CA LYS A 133 -28.28 -0.33 -1.22
C LYS A 133 -29.48 -1.14 -0.73
N GLU A 134 -30.51 -1.22 -1.56
CA GLU A 134 -31.53 -2.28 -1.47
C GLU A 134 -30.91 -3.67 -1.73
#